data_AF-A0A660KRU1-F1
#
_entry.id   AF-A0A660KRU1-F1
#
_cell.length_a   1.000
_cell.length_b   1.000
_cell.length_c   1.000
_cell.angle_alpha   90.00
_cell.angle_beta   90.00
_cell.angle_gamma   90.00
#
_symmetry.space_group_name_H-M   'P 1'
#
loop_
_entity.id
_entity.type
_entity.pdbx_description
1 polymer ?
#
loop_
_entity_poly.entity_id
_entity_poly.type
_entity_poly.pdbx_seq_one_letter_code
_entity_poly.pdbx_strand_id
1 'polypeptide(L)' 'MALASPFASLEEAVSAARDVWFNKVDVHAWLQAFSAHPQIGDSTPSSHHATPTSAQLSSS' A
#
# COMPACT_ATOMS: atom_id res chain seq x y z
N MET A 1 -14.11 5.10 8.27
CA MET A 1 -13.62 6.46 7.96
C MET A 1 -14.74 7.44 7.62
N ALA A 2 -15.55 7.24 6.58
CA ALA A 2 -16.61 8.20 6.21
C ALA A 2 -17.63 8.48 7.33
N LEU A 3 -18.07 7.45 8.06
CA LEU A 3 -18.99 7.60 9.21
C LEU A 3 -18.38 8.35 10.41
N ALA A 4 -17.05 8.44 10.49
CA ALA A 4 -16.35 9.14 11.57
C ALA A 4 -16.02 10.61 11.19
N SER A 5 -16.38 11.04 9.98
CA SER A 5 -16.15 12.41 9.49
C SER A 5 -17.30 13.35 9.89
N PRO A 6 -17.08 14.68 9.93
CA PRO A 6 -15.85 15.40 9.60
C PRO A 6 -14.76 15.27 10.67
N PHE A 7 -13.50 15.31 10.25
CA PHE A 7 -12.35 15.41 11.16
C PHE A 7 -11.90 16.87 11.27
N ALA A 8 -11.51 17.30 12.47
CA ALA A 8 -11.05 18.65 12.73
C ALA A 8 -9.62 18.90 12.21
N SER A 9 -8.82 17.84 12.03
CA SER A 9 -7.47 17.96 11.48
C SER A 9 -7.00 16.68 10.76
N LEU A 10 -5.88 16.79 10.04
CA LEU A 10 -5.22 15.65 9.40
C LEU A 10 -4.76 14.63 10.46
N GLU A 11 -4.24 15.11 11.58
CA GLU A 11 -3.75 14.27 12.68
C GLU A 11 -4.89 13.43 13.26
N GLU A 12 -6.08 14.01 13.40
CA GLU A 12 -7.26 13.28 13.87
C GLU A 12 -7.68 12.20 12.86
N ALA A 13 -7.72 12.54 11.56
CA ALA A 13 -8.04 11.58 10.51
C ALA A 13 -7.03 10.42 10.46
N VAL A 14 -5.73 10.70 10.59
CA VAL A 14 -4.66 9.70 10.61
C VAL A 14 -4.75 8.84 11.87
N SER A 15 -5.01 9.44 13.03
CA SER A 15 -5.19 8.72 14.30
C SER A 15 -6.38 7.75 14.22
N ALA A 16 -7.52 8.21 13.70
CA ALA A 16 -8.70 7.38 13.50
C ALA A 16 -8.45 6.23 12.51
N ALA A 17 -7.75 6.50 11.39
CA ALA A 17 -7.38 5.45 10.44
C ALA A 17 -6.48 4.39 11.08
N ARG A 18 -5.49 4.80 11.88
CA ARG A 18 -4.60 3.87 12.60
C ARG A 18 -5.36 3.01 13.59
N ASP A 19 -6.22 3.60 14.41
CA ASP A 19 -7.04 2.85 15.37
C ASP A 19 -7.92 1.81 14.68
N VAL A 20 -8.57 2.17 13.57
CA VAL A 20 -9.36 1.23 12.78
C VAL A 20 -8.49 0.09 12.28
N TRP A 21 -7.39 0.39 11.58
CA TRP A 21 -6.55 -0.65 10.99
C TRP A 21 -5.92 -1.57 12.02
N PHE A 22 -5.37 -1.03 13.11
CA PHE A 22 -4.61 -1.81 14.09
C PHE A 22 -5.49 -2.52 15.12
N ASN A 23 -6.63 -1.95 15.50
CA ASN A 23 -7.40 -2.45 16.65
C ASN A 23 -8.78 -3.01 16.28
N LYS A 24 -9.35 -2.61 15.13
CA LYS A 24 -10.75 -2.93 14.79
C LYS A 24 -10.90 -3.82 13.56
N VAL A 25 -9.92 -3.84 12.67
CA VAL A 25 -9.91 -4.73 11.50
C VAL A 25 -9.23 -6.03 11.88
N ASP A 26 -9.88 -7.17 11.61
CA ASP A 26 -9.31 -8.48 11.89
C ASP A 26 -8.29 -8.92 10.83
N VAL A 27 -7.54 -9.99 11.16
CA VAL A 27 -6.48 -10.55 10.31
C VAL A 27 -7.01 -11.02 8.95
N HIS A 28 -8.24 -11.55 8.87
CA HIS A 28 -8.79 -12.00 7.61
C HIS A 28 -9.04 -10.81 6.67
N ALA A 29 -9.63 -9.73 7.19
CA ALA A 29 -9.83 -8.50 6.44
C ALA A 29 -8.50 -7.85 6.02
N TRP A 30 -7.44 -7.94 6.85
CA TRP A 30 -6.09 -7.55 6.43
C TRP A 30 -5.62 -8.36 5.22
N LEU A 31 -5.71 -9.70 5.28
CA LEU A 31 -5.26 -10.57 4.19
C LEU A 31 -6.02 -10.31 2.89
N GLN A 32 -7.32 -10.01 2.96
CA GLN A 32 -8.12 -9.61 1.79
C GLN A 32 -7.67 -8.27 1.19
N ALA A 33 -7.30 -7.29 2.03
CA ALA A 33 -6.78 -6.02 1.54
C ALA A 33 -5.41 -6.21 0.84
N PHE A 34 -4.53 -7.03 1.42
CA PHE A 34 -3.20 -7.29 0.85
C PHE A 34 -3.26 -8.16 -0.42
N SER A 35 -4.24 -9.05 -0.58
CA SER A 35 -4.37 -9.87 -1.79
C SER A 35 -4.74 -9.07 -3.04
N ALA A 36 -5.26 -7.85 -2.89
CA ALA A 36 -5.57 -6.96 -4.00
C ALA A 36 -4.32 -6.28 -4.61
N HIS A 37 -3.15 -6.43 -3.97
CA HIS A 37 -1.90 -5.86 -4.48
C HIS A 37 -1.20 -6.83 -5.43
N PRO A 38 -0.70 -6.35 -6.59
CA PRO A 38 0.20 -7.14 -7.43
C PRO A 38 1.43 -7.58 -6.63
N GLN A 39 1.92 -8.78 -6.94
CA GLN A 39 3.18 -9.24 -6.37
C GLN A 39 4.32 -8.34 -6.84
N ILE A 40 5.29 -8.10 -5.95
CA ILE A 40 6.51 -7.37 -6.29
C ILE A 40 7.21 -8.12 -7.44
N GLY A 41 7.41 -7.43 -8.56
CA GLY A 41 8.00 -8.02 -9.77
C GLY A 41 6.98 -8.34 -10.88
N ASP A 42 5.69 -8.44 -10.56
CA ASP A 42 4.62 -8.69 -11.56
C ASP A 42 4.10 -7.39 -12.20
N SER A 43 4.54 -6.24 -11.71
CA SER A 43 4.24 -4.96 -12.34
C SER A 43 4.90 -4.92 -13.72
N THR A 44 4.11 -5.02 -14.79
CA THR A 44 4.56 -4.63 -16.12
C THR A 44 5.13 -3.21 -16.02
N PRO A 45 6.40 -2.97 -16.43
CA PRO A 45 6.95 -1.64 -16.37
C PRO A 45 6.02 -0.71 -17.15
N SER A 46 5.47 0.29 -16.45
CA SER A 46 4.68 1.32 -17.08
C SER A 46 5.51 1.87 -18.24
N SER A 47 4.93 1.96 -19.43
CA SER A 47 5.58 2.29 -20.71
C SER A 47 6.07 3.75 -20.80
N HIS A 48 6.59 4.29 -19.71
CA HIS A 48 7.26 5.57 -19.62
C HIS A 48 8.75 5.33 -19.84
N HIS A 49 9.12 5.30 -21.13
CA HIS A 49 10.46 5.54 -21.66
C HIS A 49 11.61 4.82 -20.94
N ALA A 50 11.86 3.55 -21.32
CA ALA A 50 13.07 2.84 -20.91
C ALA A 50 14.33 3.57 -21.37
N THR A 51 15.06 4.19 -20.43
CA THR A 51 16.48 4.49 -20.60
C THR A 51 17.28 3.24 -20.23
N PRO A 52 18.01 2.61 -21.17
CA PRO A 52 18.88 1.50 -20.82
C PRO A 52 20.12 2.06 -20.11
N THR A 53 20.22 1.86 -18.80
CA THR A 53 21.50 2.04 -18.10
C THR A 53 21.74 0.84 -17.19
N SER A 54 22.56 -0.04 -17.75
CA SER A 54 23.58 -0.86 -17.10
C SER A 54 23.13 -2.09 -16.31
N ALA A 55 23.29 -3.20 -17.03
CA ALA A 55 23.65 -4.51 -16.53
C ALA A 55 24.69 -4.50 -15.38
N GLN A 56 24.58 -5.54 -14.54
CA GLN A 56 25.67 -6.31 -13.91
C GLN A 56 25.45 -6.48 -12.39
N LEU A 57 24.75 -7.54 -12.02
CA LEU A 57 25.05 -8.25 -10.77
C LEU A 57 25.25 -9.72 -11.13
N SER A 58 26.52 -10.13 -11.08
CA SER A 58 27.01 -11.47 -11.39
C SER A 58 26.32 -12.54 -10.56
N SER A 59 25.93 -13.62 -11.22
CA SER A 59 25.69 -14.94 -10.66
C SER A 59 26.96 -15.47 -9.98
N SER A 60 26.82 -15.97 -8.74
CA SER A 60 27.75 -16.93 -8.13
C SER A 60 27.36 -18.35 -8.49
#